data_AF-A0A1G9ZQZ7-F1
#
_entry.id   AF-A0A1G9ZQZ7-F1
#
_cell.length_a   1.000
_cell.length_b   1.000
_cell.length_c   1.000
_cell.angle_alpha   90.00
_cell.angle_beta   90.00
_cell.angle_gamma   90.00
#
_symmetry.space_group_name_H-M   'P 1'
#
loop_
_entity.id
_entity.type
_entity.pdbx_description
1 polymer ?
#
loop_
_entity_poly.entity_id
_entity_poly.type
_entity_poly.pdbx_seq_one_letter_code
_entity_poly.pdbx_strand_id
1 'polypeptide(L)'
;MKSLKLIGLALGTSLALTASALAQDITVGVAGPMTGGESAFGRQMKNGAEQAVEDLNTAGGVLGKKLALQVGDDACDPKQARSIAEKFASSKIPFVAGHYCSSSSIPASEAYAEGNVLQITPASTNPLYTERKLWNVARVCGRDDQQGLVAAEFILKNYKDKNVAILNDKSTYGKGLADETKKALNKAGFTEKMFESYNKGDKDFNAIVSRLKRDNIDLVYVGGYHQESGLLVRQMRDQGLKTVLMAGDALADKEFASITGPAGEGTLFTFGPDPRNKPTAKAIVERFKAKNIDPEGYTLYTYAAMQVWSQAATKAGTTDPKKVMDAIKAGAWDTVIGKLEFDAKGDIKQLDYVVYKWDAKGNYTEVNPKGS
;
A
#
# COMPACT_ATOMS: atom_id res chain seq x y z
N MET A 1 63.40 -68.15 -9.93
CA MET A 1 61.95 -68.05 -9.67
C MET A 1 61.72 -67.11 -8.48
N LYS A 2 60.73 -66.21 -8.61
CA LYS A 2 60.11 -65.33 -7.60
C LYS A 2 60.76 -63.96 -7.31
N SER A 3 60.56 -63.08 -8.30
CA SER A 3 59.97 -61.73 -8.27
C SER A 3 60.12 -60.78 -7.07
N LEU A 4 60.65 -59.61 -7.41
CA LEU A 4 60.75 -58.32 -6.72
C LEU A 4 59.42 -57.53 -6.61
N LYS A 5 59.35 -56.70 -5.55
CA LYS A 5 58.76 -55.33 -5.41
C LYS A 5 57.27 -55.08 -5.72
N LEU A 6 56.56 -54.44 -4.78
CA LEU A 6 56.25 -52.99 -4.83
C LEU A 6 55.55 -52.51 -3.53
N ILE A 7 56.16 -51.51 -2.91
CA ILE A 7 55.57 -50.57 -1.95
C ILE A 7 54.88 -49.48 -2.80
N GLY A 8 53.63 -49.10 -2.51
CA GLY A 8 53.02 -47.98 -3.20
C GLY A 8 51.54 -47.71 -2.92
N LEU A 9 51.31 -46.71 -2.05
CA LEU A 9 50.25 -45.71 -2.11
C LEU A 9 48.79 -46.17 -1.90
N ALA A 10 48.35 -46.12 -0.64
CA ALA A 10 46.94 -45.99 -0.28
C ALA A 10 46.42 -44.63 -0.76
N LEU A 11 45.73 -44.62 -1.91
CA LEU A 11 45.03 -43.45 -2.42
C LEU A 11 43.70 -43.32 -1.66
N GLY A 12 43.71 -42.54 -0.59
CA GLY A 12 42.50 -42.14 0.13
C GLY A 12 41.64 -41.27 -0.78
N THR A 13 40.61 -41.86 -1.38
CA THR A 13 39.48 -41.14 -1.97
C THR A 13 38.71 -40.45 -0.86
N SER A 14 39.16 -39.25 -0.53
CA SER A 14 38.41 -38.31 0.31
C SER A 14 37.15 -37.94 -0.46
N LEU A 15 36.02 -38.57 -0.14
CA LEU A 15 34.71 -38.02 -0.46
C LEU A 15 34.65 -36.63 0.20
N ALA A 16 34.87 -35.59 -0.59
CA ALA A 16 34.44 -34.25 -0.24
C ALA A 16 32.91 -34.25 -0.24
N LEU A 17 32.33 -34.75 0.86
CA LEU A 17 31.00 -34.36 1.29
C LEU A 17 31.08 -32.88 1.62
N THR A 18 30.91 -32.04 0.60
CA THR A 18 30.49 -30.66 0.82
C THR A 18 29.12 -30.74 1.46
N ALA A 19 29.10 -30.80 2.78
CA ALA A 19 27.94 -30.43 3.56
C ALA A 19 27.65 -28.98 3.18
N SER A 20 26.79 -28.78 2.19
CA SER A 20 26.13 -27.52 1.96
C SER A 20 25.42 -27.22 3.27
N ALA A 21 26.04 -26.40 4.13
CA ALA A 21 25.38 -25.84 5.29
C ALA A 21 24.10 -25.20 4.73
N LEU A 22 22.95 -25.81 5.02
CA LEU A 22 21.66 -25.27 4.61
C LEU A 22 21.56 -23.91 5.30
N ALA A 23 21.86 -22.86 4.54
CA ALA A 23 21.84 -21.50 5.05
C ALA A 23 20.41 -21.21 5.50
N GLN A 24 20.22 -20.89 6.78
CA GLN A 24 18.91 -20.62 7.34
C GLN A 24 18.19 -19.54 6.53
N ASP A 25 16.95 -19.82 6.14
CA ASP A 25 16.10 -18.91 5.38
C ASP A 25 15.99 -17.53 6.07
N ILE A 26 15.91 -16.46 5.27
CA ILE A 26 15.63 -15.12 5.76
C ILE A 26 14.10 -14.97 5.85
N THR A 27 13.55 -14.89 7.05
CA THR A 27 12.12 -14.63 7.23
C THR A 27 11.83 -13.14 7.06
N VAL A 28 10.93 -12.79 6.15
CA VAL A 28 10.40 -11.42 5.95
C VAL A 28 8.92 -11.37 6.31
N GLY A 29 8.43 -10.20 6.68
CA GLY A 29 7.04 -9.99 7.07
C GLY A 29 6.20 -9.31 5.99
N VAL A 30 4.93 -9.68 5.90
CA VAL A 30 3.87 -8.82 5.37
C VAL A 30 2.81 -8.65 6.45
N ALA A 31 2.39 -7.42 6.73
CA ALA A 31 1.39 -7.15 7.74
C ALA A 31 0.35 -6.15 7.24
N GLY A 32 -0.92 -6.40 7.55
CA GLY A 32 -2.05 -5.61 7.07
C GLY A 32 -3.37 -6.19 7.55
N PRO A 33 -4.52 -5.64 7.09
CA PRO A 33 -5.84 -6.11 7.49
C PRO A 33 -6.17 -7.38 6.71
N MET A 34 -5.71 -8.54 7.19
CA MET A 34 -6.02 -9.82 6.53
C MET A 34 -7.48 -10.22 6.78
N THR A 35 -8.06 -9.73 7.88
CA THR A 35 -9.47 -9.84 8.21
C THR A 35 -10.11 -8.47 8.42
N GLY A 36 -11.43 -8.44 8.64
CA GLY A 36 -12.18 -7.20 8.85
C GLY A 36 -12.64 -6.50 7.56
N GLY A 37 -13.09 -5.26 7.71
CA GLY A 37 -13.68 -4.47 6.61
C GLY A 37 -12.72 -4.15 5.47
N GLU A 38 -11.42 -4.07 5.78
CA GLU A 38 -10.36 -3.78 4.81
C GLU A 38 -9.66 -5.05 4.28
N SER A 39 -10.26 -6.24 4.49
CA SER A 39 -9.65 -7.52 4.11
C SER A 39 -9.25 -7.63 2.63
N ALA A 40 -9.92 -6.88 1.74
CA ALA A 40 -9.54 -6.78 0.34
C ALA A 40 -8.11 -6.28 0.15
N PHE A 41 -7.73 -5.23 0.88
CA PHE A 41 -6.38 -4.68 0.83
C PHE A 41 -5.35 -5.61 1.47
N GLY A 42 -5.71 -6.32 2.54
CA GLY A 42 -4.86 -7.40 3.08
C GLY A 42 -4.60 -8.50 2.06
N ARG A 43 -5.62 -8.92 1.28
CA ARG A 43 -5.45 -9.88 0.18
C ARG A 43 -4.50 -9.33 -0.89
N GLN A 44 -4.68 -8.08 -1.33
CA GLN A 44 -3.78 -7.44 -2.30
C GLN A 44 -2.32 -7.44 -1.80
N MET A 45 -2.10 -7.02 -0.55
CA MET A 45 -0.76 -7.01 0.06
C MET A 45 -0.15 -8.40 0.15
N LYS A 46 -0.93 -9.38 0.63
CA LYS A 46 -0.48 -10.77 0.75
C LYS A 46 -0.10 -11.34 -0.62
N ASN A 47 -0.95 -11.17 -1.64
CA ASN A 47 -0.67 -11.65 -3.00
C ASN A 47 0.63 -11.03 -3.57
N GLY A 48 0.83 -9.72 -3.36
CA GLY A 48 2.04 -9.02 -3.80
C GLY A 48 3.30 -9.53 -3.11
N ALA A 49 3.24 -9.74 -1.80
CA ALA A 49 4.34 -10.27 -1.01
C ALA A 49 4.68 -11.73 -1.35
N GLU A 50 3.68 -12.60 -1.48
CA GLU A 50 3.85 -14.01 -1.84
C GLU A 50 4.51 -14.16 -3.20
N GLN A 51 4.03 -13.43 -4.21
CA GLN A 51 4.61 -13.48 -5.54
C GLN A 51 6.04 -12.92 -5.57
N ALA A 52 6.34 -11.87 -4.81
CA ALA A 52 7.70 -11.34 -4.71
C ALA A 52 8.67 -12.35 -4.08
N VAL A 53 8.25 -13.03 -3.01
CA VAL A 53 9.05 -14.08 -2.37
C VAL A 53 9.29 -15.26 -3.31
N GLU A 54 8.26 -15.70 -4.05
CA GLU A 54 8.39 -16.76 -5.06
C GLU A 54 9.41 -16.39 -6.16
N ASP A 55 9.29 -15.18 -6.71
CA ASP A 55 10.15 -14.70 -7.79
C ASP A 55 11.60 -14.51 -7.30
N LEU A 56 11.79 -13.95 -6.09
CA LEU A 56 13.12 -13.79 -5.48
C LEU A 56 13.78 -15.14 -5.18
N ASN A 57 13.02 -16.10 -4.66
CA ASN A 57 13.53 -17.45 -4.39
C ASN A 57 13.92 -18.19 -5.68
N THR A 58 13.13 -18.03 -6.74
CA THR A 58 13.44 -18.59 -8.07
C THR A 58 14.73 -17.97 -8.64
N ALA A 59 14.99 -16.70 -8.34
CA ALA A 59 16.21 -15.99 -8.73
C ALA A 59 17.44 -16.29 -7.85
N GLY A 60 17.36 -17.26 -6.93
CA GLY A 60 18.48 -17.64 -6.04
C GLY A 60 18.42 -17.01 -4.64
N GLY A 61 17.34 -16.31 -4.31
CA GLY A 61 17.11 -15.72 -3.00
C GLY A 61 17.85 -14.39 -2.78
N VAL A 62 18.00 -14.00 -1.52
CA VAL A 62 18.70 -12.79 -1.10
C VAL A 62 19.96 -13.18 -0.36
N LEU A 63 21.12 -12.68 -0.81
CA LEU A 63 22.43 -13.07 -0.27
C LEU A 63 22.66 -14.60 -0.29
N GLY A 64 22.14 -15.27 -1.33
CA GLY A 64 22.23 -16.73 -1.49
C GLY A 64 21.32 -17.54 -0.56
N LYS A 65 20.37 -16.90 0.13
CA LYS A 65 19.42 -17.54 1.05
C LYS A 65 18.00 -17.40 0.56
N LYS A 66 17.20 -18.45 0.73
CA LYS A 66 15.76 -18.39 0.45
C LYS A 66 15.05 -17.48 1.45
N LEU A 67 13.96 -16.89 1.01
CA LEU A 67 13.03 -16.11 1.80
C LEU A 67 11.87 -17.00 2.26
N ALA A 68 11.49 -16.83 3.52
CA ALA A 68 10.22 -17.30 4.06
C ALA A 68 9.33 -16.10 4.39
N LEU A 69 8.01 -16.20 4.14
CA LEU A 69 7.06 -15.12 4.40
C LEU A 69 6.29 -15.39 5.69
N GLN A 70 6.29 -14.42 6.61
CA GLN A 70 5.41 -14.40 7.77
C GLN A 70 4.30 -13.36 7.55
N VAL A 71 3.04 -13.81 7.68
CA VAL A 71 1.86 -12.96 7.51
C VAL A 71 1.34 -12.51 8.87
N GLY A 72 1.07 -11.21 9.02
CA GLY A 72 0.52 -10.59 10.22
C GLY A 72 -0.82 -9.95 9.92
N ASP A 73 -1.86 -10.37 10.64
CA ASP A 73 -3.18 -9.75 10.57
C ASP A 73 -3.30 -8.67 11.64
N ASP A 74 -3.45 -7.42 11.21
CA ASP A 74 -3.71 -6.30 12.10
C ASP A 74 -5.18 -5.87 12.15
N ALA A 75 -6.04 -6.39 11.28
CA ALA A 75 -7.45 -5.99 11.14
C ALA A 75 -7.72 -4.46 11.10
N CYS A 76 -6.73 -3.66 10.69
CA CYS A 76 -6.70 -2.20 10.83
C CYS A 76 -6.91 -1.67 12.27
N ASP A 77 -6.61 -2.49 13.27
CA ASP A 77 -6.63 -2.14 14.69
C ASP A 77 -5.22 -1.75 15.19
N PRO A 78 -5.04 -0.56 15.77
CA PRO A 78 -3.74 -0.07 16.26
C PRO A 78 -3.07 -0.97 17.32
N LYS A 79 -3.87 -1.58 18.22
CA LYS A 79 -3.31 -2.41 19.31
C LYS A 79 -2.84 -3.75 18.76
N GLN A 80 -3.63 -4.35 17.87
CA GLN A 80 -3.27 -5.58 17.17
C GLN A 80 -2.05 -5.37 16.28
N ALA A 81 -1.98 -4.25 15.55
CA ALA A 81 -0.80 -3.88 14.76
C ALA A 81 0.48 -3.82 15.60
N ARG A 82 0.41 -3.20 16.79
CA ARG A 82 1.55 -3.15 17.73
C ARG A 82 1.96 -4.55 18.22
N SER A 83 0.98 -5.41 18.55
CA SER A 83 1.25 -6.80 18.96
C SER A 83 1.91 -7.64 17.84
N ILE A 84 1.45 -7.48 16.59
CA ILE A 84 2.10 -8.08 15.41
C ILE A 84 3.53 -7.58 15.27
N ALA A 85 3.75 -6.28 15.47
CA ALA A 85 5.08 -5.69 15.38
C ALA A 85 6.05 -6.25 16.42
N GLU A 86 5.62 -6.33 17.68
CA GLU A 86 6.39 -6.94 18.78
C GLU A 86 6.69 -8.42 18.53
N LYS A 87 5.73 -9.17 17.99
CA LYS A 87 5.91 -10.57 17.60
C LYS A 87 6.97 -10.71 16.51
N PHE A 88 6.88 -9.91 15.45
CA PHE A 88 7.84 -9.96 14.33
C PHE A 88 9.25 -9.56 14.77
N ALA A 89 9.37 -8.53 15.62
CA ALA A 89 10.63 -8.14 16.23
C ALA A 89 11.23 -9.25 17.11
N SER A 90 10.40 -9.92 17.91
CA SER A 90 10.81 -11.05 18.75
C SER A 90 11.32 -12.23 17.90
N SER A 91 10.69 -12.47 16.74
CA SER A 91 11.11 -13.44 15.74
C SER A 91 12.33 -13.02 14.89
N LYS A 92 12.94 -11.86 15.17
CA LYS A 92 14.12 -11.33 14.47
C LYS A 92 13.91 -11.17 12.95
N ILE A 93 12.68 -10.85 12.54
CA ILE A 93 12.39 -10.47 11.16
C ILE A 93 13.08 -9.12 10.88
N PRO A 94 13.94 -9.00 9.86
CA PRO A 94 14.65 -7.76 9.57
C PRO A 94 13.76 -6.74 8.82
N PHE A 95 12.68 -7.20 8.17
CA PHE A 95 11.90 -6.39 7.27
C PHE A 95 10.42 -6.77 7.22
N VAL A 96 9.57 -5.75 7.18
CA VAL A 96 8.13 -5.88 7.00
C VAL A 96 7.64 -4.97 5.87
N ALA A 97 6.94 -5.56 4.91
CA ALA A 97 6.09 -4.83 3.98
C ALA A 97 4.70 -4.61 4.62
N GLY A 98 4.42 -3.40 5.08
CA GLY A 98 3.19 -3.10 5.81
C GLY A 98 3.25 -1.78 6.57
N HIS A 99 2.18 -1.32 7.20
CA HIS A 99 0.83 -1.87 7.17
C HIS A 99 -0.02 -1.12 6.13
N TYR A 100 -1.29 -1.49 5.98
CA TYR A 100 -2.24 -0.75 5.14
C TYR A 100 -2.69 0.55 5.82
N CYS A 101 -3.45 0.43 6.91
CA CYS A 101 -4.03 1.56 7.60
C CYS A 101 -2.95 2.42 8.28
N SER A 102 -3.07 3.74 8.13
CA SER A 102 -2.18 4.68 8.84
C SER A 102 -2.31 4.59 10.36
N SER A 103 -3.50 4.27 10.86
CA SER A 103 -3.73 3.99 12.28
C SER A 103 -2.97 2.75 12.79
N SER A 104 -2.64 1.79 11.91
CA SER A 104 -1.82 0.61 12.22
C SER A 104 -0.34 0.89 12.04
N SER A 105 0.05 1.46 10.89
CA SER A 105 1.45 1.69 10.52
C SER A 105 2.19 2.60 11.48
N ILE A 106 1.54 3.66 11.98
CA ILE A 106 2.15 4.64 12.88
C ILE A 106 2.59 3.99 14.21
N PRO A 107 1.71 3.37 15.02
CA PRO A 107 2.15 2.72 16.26
C PRO A 107 3.01 1.48 16.02
N ALA A 108 2.76 0.70 14.96
CA ALA A 108 3.60 -0.46 14.65
C ALA A 108 5.05 -0.06 14.33
N SER A 109 5.26 1.06 13.62
CA SER A 109 6.60 1.54 13.28
C SER A 109 7.48 1.83 14.50
N GLU A 110 6.89 2.25 15.62
CA GLU A 110 7.60 2.51 16.87
C GLU A 110 8.07 1.19 17.49
N ALA A 111 7.19 0.20 17.60
CA ALA A 111 7.55 -1.14 18.06
C ALA A 111 8.58 -1.82 17.14
N TYR A 112 8.48 -1.62 15.82
CA TYR A 112 9.51 -2.06 14.88
C TYR A 112 10.85 -1.36 15.10
N ALA A 113 10.85 -0.04 15.38
CA ALA A 113 12.08 0.72 15.61
C ALA A 113 12.80 0.24 16.88
N GLU A 114 12.04 0.00 17.95
CA GLU A 114 12.52 -0.60 19.21
C GLU A 114 13.06 -2.02 18.99
N GLY A 115 12.35 -2.79 18.15
CA GLY A 115 12.67 -4.17 17.80
C GLY A 115 13.76 -4.38 16.76
N ASN A 116 14.36 -3.30 16.25
CA ASN A 116 15.30 -3.31 15.12
C ASN A 116 14.73 -4.00 13.87
N VAL A 117 13.59 -3.52 13.38
CA VAL A 117 12.89 -4.01 12.18
C VAL A 117 12.64 -2.84 11.22
N LEU A 118 13.01 -3.03 9.95
CA LEU A 118 12.70 -2.06 8.89
C LEU A 118 11.28 -2.25 8.41
N GLN A 119 10.54 -1.15 8.23
CA GLN A 119 9.19 -1.17 7.70
C GLN A 119 9.12 -0.35 6.41
N ILE A 120 8.66 -0.97 5.32
CA ILE A 120 8.26 -0.27 4.09
C ILE A 120 6.76 -0.44 3.93
N THR A 121 5.99 0.64 4.08
CA THR A 121 4.56 0.57 3.84
C THR A 121 4.25 0.66 2.34
N PRO A 122 3.40 -0.23 1.80
CA PRO A 122 2.92 -0.11 0.44
C PRO A 122 1.73 0.83 0.29
N ALA A 123 1.08 1.25 1.38
CA ALA A 123 -0.24 1.88 1.31
C ALA A 123 -0.56 2.93 2.41
N SER A 124 0.27 3.11 3.43
CA SER A 124 0.00 4.10 4.49
C SER A 124 0.44 5.50 4.08
N THR A 125 -0.55 6.33 3.75
CA THR A 125 -0.37 7.64 3.13
C THR A 125 -0.29 8.81 4.12
N ASN A 126 -0.63 8.62 5.40
CA ASN A 126 -0.67 9.74 6.33
C ASN A 126 0.75 10.35 6.50
N PRO A 127 0.91 11.69 6.40
CA PRO A 127 2.20 12.36 6.57
C PRO A 127 2.93 11.99 7.86
N LEU A 128 2.21 11.84 8.98
CA LEU A 128 2.79 11.55 10.28
C LEU A 128 3.64 10.27 10.30
N TYR A 129 3.39 9.33 9.38
CA TYR A 129 4.16 8.09 9.28
C TYR A 129 5.68 8.35 9.18
N THR A 130 6.12 9.27 8.30
CA THR A 130 7.56 9.60 8.11
C THR A 130 8.00 10.92 8.76
N GLU A 131 7.08 11.77 9.21
CA GLU A 131 7.44 13.05 9.85
C GLU A 131 7.96 12.92 11.30
N ARG A 132 7.89 11.72 11.89
CA ARG A 132 8.34 11.44 13.28
C ARG A 132 9.85 11.20 13.40
N LYS A 133 10.62 11.31 12.30
CA LYS A 133 12.07 11.10 12.27
C LYS A 133 12.51 9.70 12.74
N LEU A 134 11.65 8.70 12.59
CA LEU A 134 12.01 7.31 12.83
C LEU A 134 13.00 6.82 11.78
N TRP A 135 14.01 6.07 12.22
CA TRP A 135 15.06 5.60 11.31
C TRP A 135 14.58 4.48 10.39
N ASN A 136 13.57 3.72 10.78
CA ASN A 136 13.20 2.44 10.18
C ASN A 136 12.03 2.48 9.21
N VAL A 137 11.49 3.66 8.90
CA VAL A 137 10.29 3.81 8.06
C VAL A 137 10.65 4.26 6.64
N ALA A 138 9.96 3.67 5.66
CA ALA A 138 9.87 4.17 4.30
C ALA A 138 8.51 3.80 3.70
N ARG A 139 8.13 4.42 2.58
CA ARG A 139 6.90 4.07 1.86
C ARG A 139 7.13 4.02 0.36
N VAL A 140 6.43 3.12 -0.32
CA VAL A 140 6.43 3.05 -1.79
C VAL A 140 5.15 3.61 -2.42
N CYS A 141 4.22 4.11 -1.59
CA CYS A 141 3.09 4.94 -1.98
C CYS A 141 3.36 6.43 -1.73
N GLY A 142 2.45 7.29 -2.20
CA GLY A 142 2.48 8.72 -1.92
C GLY A 142 1.94 9.10 -0.53
N ARG A 143 1.75 10.41 -0.31
CA ARG A 143 1.26 10.98 0.95
C ARG A 143 -0.06 11.75 0.81
N ASP A 144 -0.83 11.83 1.90
CA ASP A 144 -2.13 12.52 1.90
C ASP A 144 -2.04 14.05 1.71
N ASP A 145 -0.93 14.69 2.05
CA ASP A 145 -0.71 16.11 1.76
C ASP A 145 -0.50 16.38 0.26
N GLN A 146 0.03 15.39 -0.47
CA GLN A 146 0.14 15.41 -1.92
C GLN A 146 -1.20 15.02 -2.58
N GLN A 147 -1.82 13.95 -2.09
CA GLN A 147 -3.10 13.45 -2.58
C GLN A 147 -4.23 14.45 -2.39
N GLY A 148 -4.31 15.08 -1.22
CA GLY A 148 -5.32 16.10 -0.91
C GLY A 148 -5.17 17.35 -1.76
N LEU A 149 -3.94 17.71 -2.15
CA LEU A 149 -3.68 18.79 -3.11
C LEU A 149 -4.25 18.44 -4.50
N VAL A 150 -3.97 17.24 -5.01
CA VAL A 150 -4.51 16.79 -6.31
C VAL A 150 -6.04 16.74 -6.30
N ALA A 151 -6.63 16.24 -5.21
CA ALA A 151 -8.08 16.23 -5.05
C ALA A 151 -8.66 17.67 -5.05
N ALA A 152 -8.05 18.58 -4.29
CA ALA A 152 -8.47 19.98 -4.25
C ALA A 152 -8.34 20.67 -5.61
N GLU A 153 -7.24 20.47 -6.34
CA GLU A 153 -7.05 21.01 -7.69
C GLU A 153 -8.12 20.51 -8.67
N PHE A 154 -8.47 19.23 -8.59
CA PHE A 154 -9.54 18.66 -9.40
C PHE A 154 -10.90 19.29 -9.06
N ILE A 155 -11.21 19.47 -7.77
CA ILE A 155 -12.45 20.11 -7.30
C ILE A 155 -12.50 21.57 -7.76
N LEU A 156 -11.42 22.34 -7.59
CA LEU A 156 -11.35 23.75 -8.03
C LEU A 156 -11.53 23.88 -9.54
N LYS A 157 -11.00 22.94 -10.32
CA LYS A 157 -11.12 22.99 -11.78
C LYS A 157 -12.55 22.69 -12.25
N ASN A 158 -13.22 21.70 -11.64
CA ASN A 158 -14.46 21.14 -12.19
C ASN A 158 -15.72 21.52 -11.39
N TYR A 159 -15.56 21.97 -10.15
CA TYR A 159 -16.63 22.21 -9.17
C TYR A 159 -16.49 23.56 -8.44
N LYS A 160 -15.71 24.52 -8.94
CA LYS A 160 -15.49 25.83 -8.29
C LYS A 160 -16.76 26.58 -7.88
N ASP A 161 -17.82 26.51 -8.69
CA ASP A 161 -19.08 27.24 -8.47
C ASP A 161 -20.17 26.31 -7.90
N LYS A 162 -19.78 25.17 -7.34
CA LYS A 162 -20.67 24.09 -6.89
C LYS A 162 -20.65 23.94 -5.37
N ASN A 163 -21.73 23.40 -4.81
CA ASN A 163 -21.79 23.09 -3.39
C ASN A 163 -21.01 21.81 -3.12
N VAL A 164 -19.89 21.93 -2.41
CA VAL A 164 -19.06 20.79 -2.02
C VAL A 164 -19.23 20.50 -0.53
N ALA A 165 -19.43 19.23 -0.18
CA ALA A 165 -19.32 18.72 1.18
C ALA A 165 -18.03 17.92 1.36
N ILE A 166 -17.49 17.90 2.56
CA ILE A 166 -16.34 17.09 2.94
C ILE A 166 -16.74 16.25 4.17
N LEU A 167 -16.60 14.94 4.06
CA LEU A 167 -16.87 13.97 5.12
C LEU A 167 -15.58 13.24 5.50
N ASN A 168 -15.51 12.77 6.75
CA ASN A 168 -14.45 11.85 7.19
C ASN A 168 -14.95 10.77 8.14
N ASP A 169 -14.26 9.62 8.16
CA ASP A 169 -14.60 8.45 8.99
C ASP A 169 -13.97 8.47 10.41
N LYS A 170 -13.37 9.61 10.81
CA LYS A 170 -12.61 9.83 12.06
C LYS A 170 -11.33 9.00 12.22
N SER A 171 -10.99 8.13 11.27
CA SER A 171 -9.73 7.40 11.31
C SER A 171 -8.54 8.33 11.05
N THR A 172 -7.33 7.91 11.45
CA THR A 172 -6.10 8.68 11.19
C THR A 172 -5.90 8.97 9.70
N TYR A 173 -6.24 8.02 8.83
CA TYR A 173 -6.19 8.19 7.38
C TYR A 173 -7.33 9.11 6.90
N GLY A 174 -8.59 8.71 7.13
CA GLY A 174 -9.73 9.39 6.54
C GLY A 174 -9.86 10.83 7.00
N LYS A 175 -9.66 11.10 8.29
CA LYS A 175 -9.58 12.48 8.79
C LYS A 175 -8.38 13.23 8.20
N GLY A 176 -7.20 12.63 8.18
CA GLY A 176 -5.99 13.28 7.67
C GLY A 176 -6.12 13.71 6.21
N LEU A 177 -6.62 12.83 5.36
CA LEU A 177 -6.84 13.12 3.94
C LEU A 177 -7.94 14.16 3.71
N ALA A 178 -9.05 14.09 4.46
CA ALA A 178 -10.09 15.11 4.39
C ALA A 178 -9.60 16.49 4.84
N ASP A 179 -8.80 16.54 5.91
CA ASP A 179 -8.20 17.78 6.42
C ASP A 179 -7.21 18.38 5.42
N GLU A 180 -6.32 17.60 4.80
CA GLU A 180 -5.37 18.09 3.79
C GLU A 180 -6.09 18.58 2.52
N THR A 181 -7.13 17.89 2.08
CA THR A 181 -7.98 18.34 0.96
C THR A 181 -8.68 19.65 1.29
N LYS A 182 -9.34 19.73 2.45
CA LYS A 182 -9.99 20.96 2.94
C LYS A 182 -8.99 22.12 3.04
N LYS A 183 -7.80 21.87 3.57
CA LYS A 183 -6.72 22.87 3.70
C LYS A 183 -6.28 23.39 2.35
N ALA A 184 -6.09 22.53 1.35
CA ALA A 184 -5.72 22.93 0.00
C ALA A 184 -6.84 23.75 -0.68
N LEU A 185 -8.11 23.35 -0.54
CA LEU A 185 -9.28 24.10 -1.02
C LEU A 185 -9.36 25.50 -0.40
N ASN A 186 -9.30 25.59 0.94
CA ASN A 186 -9.41 26.86 1.66
C ASN A 186 -8.24 27.80 1.32
N LYS A 187 -7.03 27.27 1.14
CA LYS A 187 -5.87 28.06 0.70
C LYS A 187 -6.09 28.70 -0.68
N ALA A 188 -6.89 28.07 -1.54
CA ALA A 188 -7.29 28.60 -2.83
C ALA A 188 -8.57 29.47 -2.78
N GLY A 189 -9.08 29.78 -1.60
CA GLY A 189 -10.28 30.62 -1.42
C GLY A 189 -11.61 29.89 -1.59
N PHE A 190 -11.61 28.56 -1.73
CA PHE A 190 -12.82 27.76 -1.79
C PHE A 190 -13.23 27.32 -0.38
N THR A 191 -14.49 27.51 0.00
CA THR A 191 -15.02 27.08 1.30
C THR A 191 -16.06 26.00 1.09
N GLU A 192 -15.91 24.84 1.74
CA GLU A 192 -16.91 23.78 1.67
C GLU A 192 -18.20 24.19 2.39
N LYS A 193 -19.35 23.72 1.89
CA LYS A 193 -20.66 24.00 2.48
C LYS A 193 -20.94 23.19 3.73
N MET A 194 -20.29 22.04 3.83
CA MET A 194 -20.46 21.09 4.92
C MET A 194 -19.14 20.40 5.20
N PHE A 195 -18.74 20.36 6.47
CA PHE A 195 -17.66 19.54 6.96
C PHE A 195 -18.14 18.71 8.15
N GLU A 196 -18.32 17.42 7.93
CA GLU A 196 -18.89 16.51 8.94
C GLU A 196 -18.06 15.22 9.04
N SER A 197 -18.39 14.41 10.04
CA SER A 197 -17.78 13.10 10.26
C SER A 197 -18.83 12.04 10.53
N TYR A 198 -18.56 10.81 10.10
CA TYR A 198 -19.25 9.60 10.51
C TYR A 198 -18.27 8.67 11.23
N ASN A 199 -18.74 7.56 11.81
CA ASN A 199 -17.83 6.58 12.39
C ASN A 199 -17.54 5.48 11.38
N LYS A 200 -16.27 5.08 11.29
CA LYS A 200 -15.91 3.84 10.60
C LYS A 200 -16.75 2.67 11.14
N GLY A 201 -17.34 1.88 10.25
CA GLY A 201 -18.26 0.79 10.59
C GLY A 201 -19.75 1.16 10.57
N ASP A 202 -20.10 2.46 10.52
CA ASP A 202 -21.48 2.90 10.36
C ASP A 202 -22.07 2.33 9.06
N LYS A 203 -23.33 1.88 9.11
CA LYS A 203 -24.05 1.31 7.96
C LYS A 203 -25.23 2.16 7.50
N ASP A 204 -25.68 3.10 8.34
CA ASP A 204 -26.77 4.01 8.07
C ASP A 204 -26.24 5.44 7.94
N PHE A 205 -26.37 6.00 6.74
CA PHE A 205 -25.99 7.35 6.38
C PHE A 205 -27.21 8.22 6.05
N ASN A 206 -28.44 7.76 6.30
CA ASN A 206 -29.67 8.44 5.87
C ASN A 206 -29.73 9.90 6.33
N ALA A 207 -29.32 10.17 7.57
CA ALA A 207 -29.28 11.51 8.13
C ALA A 207 -28.28 12.42 7.39
N ILE A 208 -27.08 11.91 7.08
CA ILE A 208 -26.06 12.63 6.30
C ILE A 208 -26.60 12.89 4.89
N VAL A 209 -27.13 11.87 4.22
CA VAL A 209 -27.69 11.98 2.86
C VAL A 209 -28.84 12.99 2.80
N SER A 210 -29.73 13.00 3.79
CA SER A 210 -30.80 14.01 3.88
C SER A 210 -30.26 15.43 4.00
N ARG A 211 -29.14 15.64 4.72
CA ARG A 211 -28.46 16.94 4.77
C ARG A 211 -27.81 17.29 3.43
N LEU A 212 -27.11 16.34 2.79
CA LEU A 212 -26.54 16.55 1.45
C LEU A 212 -27.62 17.00 0.44
N LYS A 213 -28.81 16.40 0.52
CA LYS A 213 -29.96 16.76 -0.32
C LYS A 213 -30.48 18.16 -0.02
N ARG A 214 -30.75 18.47 1.25
CA ARG A 214 -31.25 19.76 1.70
C ARG A 214 -30.30 20.90 1.30
N ASP A 215 -29.00 20.65 1.43
CA ASP A 215 -27.96 21.65 1.16
C ASP A 215 -27.56 21.69 -0.33
N ASN A 216 -28.26 20.94 -1.19
CA ASN A 216 -28.04 20.85 -2.63
C ASN A 216 -26.57 20.57 -2.99
N ILE A 217 -25.95 19.60 -2.31
CA ILE A 217 -24.54 19.23 -2.54
C ILE A 217 -24.37 18.60 -3.91
N ASP A 218 -23.48 19.17 -4.72
CA ASP A 218 -23.11 18.67 -6.06
C ASP A 218 -22.02 17.59 -5.97
N LEU A 219 -21.03 17.77 -5.08
CA LEU A 219 -19.96 16.82 -4.83
C LEU A 219 -19.72 16.63 -3.33
N VAL A 220 -19.60 15.37 -2.91
CA VAL A 220 -19.17 15.01 -1.55
C VAL A 220 -17.79 14.37 -1.62
N TYR A 221 -16.80 15.02 -1.02
CA TYR A 221 -15.48 14.45 -0.81
C TYR A 221 -15.49 13.60 0.46
N VAL A 222 -14.94 12.39 0.42
CA VAL A 222 -14.91 11.46 1.55
C VAL A 222 -13.48 11.04 1.84
N GLY A 223 -12.98 11.42 3.01
CA GLY A 223 -11.80 10.81 3.61
C GLY A 223 -12.21 9.56 4.39
N GLY A 224 -12.08 8.39 3.77
CA GLY A 224 -12.48 7.10 4.36
C GLY A 224 -12.31 5.95 3.37
N TYR A 225 -12.83 4.77 3.73
CA TYR A 225 -12.62 3.52 2.98
C TYR A 225 -13.80 3.17 2.05
N HIS A 226 -13.59 2.15 1.21
CA HIS A 226 -14.55 1.69 0.20
C HIS A 226 -15.89 1.24 0.79
N GLN A 227 -15.90 0.64 1.98
CA GLN A 227 -17.12 0.11 2.59
C GLN A 227 -18.16 1.19 2.87
N GLU A 228 -17.80 2.19 3.68
CA GLU A 228 -18.69 3.30 4.01
C GLU A 228 -18.96 4.19 2.79
N SER A 229 -17.96 4.42 1.94
CA SER A 229 -18.13 5.20 0.71
C SER A 229 -19.15 4.55 -0.22
N GLY A 230 -19.09 3.23 -0.41
CA GLY A 230 -20.04 2.49 -1.24
C GLY A 230 -21.48 2.51 -0.68
N LEU A 231 -21.62 2.38 0.64
CA LEU A 231 -22.92 2.51 1.32
C LEU A 231 -23.50 3.92 1.18
N LEU A 232 -22.67 4.94 1.34
CA LEU A 232 -23.06 6.34 1.16
C LEU A 232 -23.55 6.58 -0.28
N VAL A 233 -22.83 6.09 -1.30
CA VAL A 233 -23.28 6.20 -2.70
C VAL A 233 -24.65 5.55 -2.89
N ARG A 234 -24.85 4.32 -2.42
CA ARG A 234 -26.14 3.63 -2.56
C ARG A 234 -27.27 4.43 -1.92
N GLN A 235 -27.09 4.87 -0.67
CA GLN A 235 -28.12 5.62 0.04
C GLN A 235 -28.38 7.00 -0.58
N MET A 236 -27.37 7.65 -1.17
CA MET A 236 -27.57 8.85 -1.99
C MET A 236 -28.49 8.57 -3.19
N ARG A 237 -28.27 7.46 -3.92
CA ARG A 237 -29.13 7.10 -5.07
C ARG A 237 -30.54 6.70 -4.64
N ASP A 238 -30.69 5.95 -3.55
CA ASP A 238 -31.99 5.57 -2.99
C ASP A 238 -32.84 6.80 -2.62
N GLN A 239 -32.20 7.88 -2.17
CA GLN A 239 -32.88 9.16 -1.86
C GLN A 239 -32.97 10.13 -3.06
N GLY A 240 -32.57 9.69 -4.26
CA GLY A 240 -32.69 10.44 -5.50
C GLY A 240 -31.62 11.53 -5.71
N LEU A 241 -30.51 11.51 -4.97
CA LEU A 241 -29.41 12.45 -5.17
C LEU A 241 -28.57 12.03 -6.37
N LYS A 242 -28.17 13.01 -7.17
CA LYS A 242 -27.18 12.86 -8.26
C LYS A 242 -25.78 13.34 -7.85
N THR A 243 -25.58 13.65 -6.58
CA THR A 243 -24.30 14.08 -6.00
C THR A 243 -23.19 13.11 -6.39
N VAL A 244 -22.07 13.67 -6.86
CA VAL A 244 -20.85 12.92 -7.18
C VAL A 244 -20.10 12.64 -5.89
N LEU A 245 -19.68 11.40 -5.67
CA LEU A 245 -18.73 11.08 -4.60
C LEU A 245 -17.31 11.18 -5.16
N MET A 246 -16.41 11.80 -4.39
CA MET A 246 -14.97 11.74 -4.61
C MET A 246 -14.29 11.25 -3.33
N ALA A 247 -13.29 10.39 -3.42
CA ALA A 247 -12.53 9.94 -2.26
C ALA A 247 -11.03 9.74 -2.58
N GLY A 248 -10.31 9.13 -1.66
CA GLY A 248 -8.90 8.78 -1.80
C GLY A 248 -8.62 7.41 -2.40
N ASP A 249 -7.37 7.02 -2.28
CA ASP A 249 -6.78 5.75 -2.72
C ASP A 249 -7.50 4.50 -2.19
N ALA A 250 -8.19 4.60 -1.05
CA ALA A 250 -8.93 3.51 -0.44
C ALA A 250 -10.18 3.06 -1.23
N LEU A 251 -10.44 3.66 -2.39
CA LEU A 251 -11.43 3.17 -3.36
C LEU A 251 -10.81 2.32 -4.46
N ALA A 252 -9.49 2.12 -4.52
CA ALA A 252 -8.80 1.37 -5.57
C ALA A 252 -8.93 -0.17 -5.41
N ASP A 253 -10.16 -0.67 -5.26
CA ASP A 253 -10.48 -2.10 -5.16
C ASP A 253 -11.89 -2.39 -5.72
N LYS A 254 -12.04 -3.49 -6.46
CA LYS A 254 -13.33 -3.90 -7.07
C LYS A 254 -14.43 -4.24 -6.07
N GLU A 255 -14.12 -4.44 -4.78
CA GLU A 255 -15.12 -4.56 -3.73
C GLU A 255 -15.96 -3.27 -3.62
N PHE A 256 -15.40 -2.08 -3.91
CA PHE A 256 -16.19 -0.86 -4.04
C PHE A 256 -17.32 -1.02 -5.07
N ALA A 257 -16.96 -1.44 -6.29
CA ALA A 257 -17.94 -1.67 -7.36
C ALA A 257 -18.94 -2.78 -7.01
N SER A 258 -18.50 -3.80 -6.27
CA SER A 258 -19.37 -4.88 -5.79
C SER A 258 -20.40 -4.38 -4.79
N ILE A 259 -20.02 -3.43 -3.93
CA ILE A 259 -20.92 -2.80 -2.95
C ILE A 259 -21.93 -1.89 -3.65
N THR A 260 -21.51 -1.12 -4.66
CA THR A 260 -22.35 -0.10 -5.29
C THR A 260 -23.20 -0.63 -6.44
N GLY A 261 -22.72 -1.64 -7.17
CA GLY A 261 -23.25 -1.97 -8.49
C GLY A 261 -23.26 -0.73 -9.41
N PRO A 262 -24.26 -0.60 -10.29
CA PRO A 262 -24.40 0.55 -11.20
C PRO A 262 -24.51 1.91 -10.49
N ALA A 263 -24.93 1.96 -9.22
CA ALA A 263 -25.06 3.20 -8.46
C ALA A 263 -23.71 3.93 -8.29
N GLY A 264 -22.59 3.18 -8.39
CA GLY A 264 -21.23 3.68 -8.26
C GLY A 264 -20.72 4.48 -9.47
N GLU A 265 -21.43 4.43 -10.60
CA GLU A 265 -21.03 5.13 -11.81
C GLU A 265 -20.79 6.63 -11.55
N GLY A 266 -19.65 7.12 -12.05
CA GLY A 266 -19.26 8.52 -11.89
C GLY A 266 -18.58 8.85 -10.57
N THR A 267 -18.45 7.89 -9.65
CA THR A 267 -17.61 8.07 -8.46
C THR A 267 -16.17 8.31 -8.86
N LEU A 268 -15.55 9.29 -8.23
CA LEU A 268 -14.17 9.69 -8.44
C LEU A 268 -13.29 9.23 -7.28
N PHE A 269 -12.01 8.99 -7.55
CA PHE A 269 -11.03 8.81 -6.49
C PHE A 269 -9.63 9.18 -6.94
N THR A 270 -8.76 9.57 -6.01
CA THR A 270 -7.34 9.74 -6.30
C THR A 270 -6.57 8.45 -6.08
N PHE A 271 -5.61 8.16 -6.95
CA PHE A 271 -4.64 7.08 -6.75
C PHE A 271 -3.36 7.39 -7.52
N GLY A 272 -2.25 6.72 -7.21
CA GLY A 272 -1.08 6.78 -8.09
C GLY A 272 -1.40 6.18 -9.46
N PRO A 273 -0.59 6.42 -10.50
CA PRO A 273 -0.82 5.88 -11.83
C PRO A 273 -0.80 4.35 -11.75
N ASP A 274 -1.81 3.71 -12.32
CA ASP A 274 -2.00 2.26 -12.22
C ASP A 274 -0.73 1.51 -12.66
N PRO A 275 -0.04 0.82 -11.73
CA PRO A 275 1.23 0.18 -12.03
C PRO A 275 1.07 -0.96 -13.04
N ARG A 276 -0.13 -1.53 -13.22
CA ARG A 276 -0.39 -2.59 -14.20
C ARG A 276 -0.17 -2.14 -15.64
N ASN A 277 -0.24 -0.84 -15.90
CA ASN A 277 -0.05 -0.26 -17.23
C ASN A 277 1.43 0.04 -17.54
N LYS A 278 2.35 -0.12 -16.56
CA LYS A 278 3.77 0.17 -16.77
C LYS A 278 4.45 -0.98 -17.53
N PRO A 279 5.38 -0.69 -18.46
CA PRO A 279 6.17 -1.72 -19.14
C PRO A 279 6.92 -2.63 -18.16
N THR A 280 7.41 -2.08 -17.05
CA THR A 280 8.09 -2.79 -15.95
C THR A 280 7.19 -3.83 -15.26
N ALA A 281 5.87 -3.68 -15.34
CA ALA A 281 4.92 -4.58 -14.71
C ALA A 281 4.37 -5.67 -15.66
N LYS A 282 4.65 -5.61 -16.97
CA LYS A 282 4.00 -6.50 -17.96
C LYS A 282 4.13 -7.98 -17.59
N ALA A 283 5.35 -8.43 -17.30
CA ALA A 283 5.62 -9.84 -17.00
C ALA A 283 4.97 -10.30 -15.69
N ILE A 284 4.93 -9.45 -14.66
CA ILE A 284 4.31 -9.80 -13.37
C ILE A 284 2.78 -9.81 -13.48
N VAL A 285 2.20 -8.90 -14.25
CA VAL A 285 0.76 -8.89 -14.57
C VAL A 285 0.35 -10.16 -15.30
N GLU A 286 1.15 -10.63 -16.27
CA GLU A 286 0.90 -11.90 -16.97
C GLU A 286 0.95 -13.11 -16.01
N ARG A 287 1.89 -13.13 -15.06
CA ARG A 287 1.96 -14.18 -14.03
C ARG A 287 0.74 -14.19 -13.12
N PHE A 288 0.29 -13.04 -12.65
CA PHE A 288 -0.93 -12.94 -11.84
C PHE A 288 -2.18 -13.38 -12.62
N LYS A 289 -2.29 -12.99 -13.90
CA LYS A 289 -3.37 -13.46 -14.79
C LYS A 289 -3.37 -14.97 -14.94
N ALA A 290 -2.20 -15.61 -15.08
CA ALA A 290 -2.10 -17.07 -15.13
C ALA A 290 -2.57 -17.77 -13.84
N LYS A 291 -2.55 -17.06 -12.71
CA LYS A 291 -3.09 -17.50 -11.41
C LYS A 291 -4.55 -17.07 -11.17
N ASN A 292 -5.21 -16.46 -12.15
CA ASN A 292 -6.55 -15.85 -12.02
C ASN A 292 -6.65 -14.81 -10.89
N ILE A 293 -5.56 -14.07 -10.65
CA ILE A 293 -5.51 -12.97 -9.69
C ILE A 293 -5.38 -11.66 -10.47
N ASP A 294 -6.21 -10.67 -10.15
CA ASP A 294 -6.01 -9.29 -10.64
C ASP A 294 -5.10 -8.54 -9.66
N PRO A 295 -3.89 -8.12 -10.08
CA PRO A 295 -2.97 -7.41 -9.20
C PRO A 295 -3.32 -5.92 -9.11
N GLU A 296 -4.58 -5.61 -8.80
CA GLU A 296 -5.07 -4.25 -8.63
C GLU A 296 -4.61 -3.61 -7.32
N GLY A 297 -4.83 -2.30 -7.23
CA GLY A 297 -4.54 -1.49 -6.04
C GLY A 297 -3.09 -1.65 -5.58
N TYR A 298 -2.92 -2.11 -4.35
CA TYR A 298 -1.65 -2.19 -3.62
C TYR A 298 -0.88 -3.50 -3.81
N THR A 299 -1.34 -4.39 -4.70
CA THR A 299 -0.63 -5.66 -4.99
C THR A 299 0.78 -5.40 -5.51
N LEU A 300 0.92 -4.60 -6.56
CA LEU A 300 2.23 -4.29 -7.15
C LEU A 300 3.08 -3.33 -6.29
N TYR A 301 2.44 -2.49 -5.46
CA TYR A 301 3.15 -1.69 -4.46
C TYR A 301 3.80 -2.59 -3.39
N THR A 302 3.09 -3.61 -2.92
CA THR A 302 3.65 -4.56 -1.94
C THR A 302 4.77 -5.40 -2.54
N TYR A 303 4.62 -5.82 -3.80
CA TYR A 303 5.71 -6.46 -4.55
C TYR A 303 6.93 -5.52 -4.65
N ALA A 304 6.72 -4.24 -4.99
CA ALA A 304 7.80 -3.26 -5.09
C ALA A 304 8.51 -3.01 -3.75
N ALA A 305 7.80 -2.99 -2.62
CA ALA A 305 8.41 -2.89 -1.29
C ALA A 305 9.39 -4.04 -1.02
N MET A 306 9.03 -5.27 -1.40
CA MET A 306 9.90 -6.45 -1.32
C MET A 306 11.11 -6.34 -2.26
N GLN A 307 10.92 -5.78 -3.47
CA GLN A 307 12.02 -5.52 -4.40
C GLN A 307 13.01 -4.49 -3.86
N VAL A 308 12.52 -3.37 -3.32
CA VAL A 308 13.38 -2.33 -2.72
C VAL A 308 14.23 -2.93 -1.60
N TRP A 309 13.61 -3.65 -0.66
CA TRP A 309 14.34 -4.26 0.43
C TRP A 309 15.37 -5.29 -0.04
N SER A 310 15.00 -6.22 -0.92
CA SER A 310 15.89 -7.29 -1.39
C SER A 310 17.08 -6.76 -2.20
N GLN A 311 16.85 -5.78 -3.07
CA GLN A 311 17.92 -5.10 -3.81
C GLN A 311 18.85 -4.34 -2.87
N ALA A 312 18.31 -3.62 -1.90
CA ALA A 312 19.10 -2.87 -0.93
C ALA A 312 19.92 -3.79 -0.01
N ALA A 313 19.34 -4.89 0.46
CA ALA A 313 20.04 -5.91 1.24
C ALA A 313 21.19 -6.54 0.45
N THR A 314 20.95 -6.84 -0.84
CA THR A 314 21.98 -7.36 -1.74
C THR A 314 23.11 -6.35 -1.94
N LYS A 315 22.77 -5.08 -2.21
CA LYS A 315 23.75 -4.00 -2.40
C LYS A 315 24.58 -3.73 -1.13
N ALA A 316 23.95 -3.82 0.05
CA ALA A 316 24.61 -3.63 1.33
C ALA A 316 25.39 -4.88 1.81
N GLY A 317 25.19 -6.03 1.17
CA GLY A 317 25.80 -7.30 1.58
C GLY A 317 25.29 -7.81 2.94
N THR A 318 24.12 -7.35 3.39
CA THR A 318 23.61 -7.66 4.75
C THR A 318 22.09 -7.50 4.84
N THR A 319 21.48 -8.17 5.80
CA THR A 319 20.08 -7.97 6.20
C THR A 319 19.94 -7.13 7.46
N ASP A 320 21.03 -6.50 7.95
CA ASP A 320 20.96 -5.55 9.06
C ASP A 320 20.02 -4.38 8.71
N PRO A 321 18.91 -4.18 9.45
CA PRO A 321 17.87 -3.23 9.06
C PRO A 321 18.36 -1.78 8.91
N LYS A 322 19.29 -1.33 9.75
CA LYS A 322 19.83 0.04 9.66
C LYS A 322 20.69 0.23 8.41
N LYS A 323 21.62 -0.69 8.17
CA LYS A 323 22.45 -0.66 6.95
C LYS A 323 21.62 -0.78 5.68
N VAL A 324 20.57 -1.60 5.69
CA VAL A 324 19.63 -1.70 4.57
C VAL A 324 18.88 -0.39 4.36
N MET A 325 18.39 0.26 5.42
CA MET A 325 17.75 1.57 5.29
C MET A 325 18.70 2.64 4.74
N ASP A 326 19.94 2.68 5.22
CA ASP A 326 20.96 3.61 4.72
C ASP A 326 21.19 3.40 3.22
N ALA A 327 21.28 2.13 2.79
CA ALA A 327 21.34 1.79 1.38
C ALA A 327 20.10 2.30 0.63
N ILE A 328 18.89 2.02 1.11
CA ILE A 328 17.60 2.45 0.52
C ILE A 328 17.60 3.96 0.23
N LYS A 329 17.97 4.78 1.23
CA LYS A 329 17.97 6.24 1.13
C LYS A 329 19.06 6.79 0.21
N ALA A 330 20.18 6.09 0.07
CA ALA A 330 21.29 6.47 -0.81
C ALA A 330 21.18 5.93 -2.24
N GLY A 331 20.15 5.12 -2.53
CA GLY A 331 20.02 4.38 -3.77
C GLY A 331 18.84 4.80 -4.65
N ALA A 332 18.81 4.18 -5.81
CA ALA A 332 17.67 4.16 -6.71
C ALA A 332 17.38 2.71 -7.09
N TRP A 333 16.11 2.36 -7.19
CA TRP A 333 15.66 0.96 -7.16
C TRP A 333 14.73 0.68 -8.32
N ASP A 334 15.08 -0.26 -9.19
CA ASP A 334 14.21 -0.64 -10.31
C ASP A 334 13.14 -1.61 -9.82
N THR A 335 11.87 -1.19 -9.86
CA THR A 335 10.74 -1.98 -9.37
C THR A 335 9.67 -2.16 -10.44
N VAL A 336 8.70 -3.05 -10.18
CA VAL A 336 7.53 -3.25 -11.04
C VAL A 336 6.70 -1.98 -11.19
N ILE A 337 6.68 -1.09 -10.20
CA ILE A 337 5.97 0.20 -10.25
C ILE A 337 6.81 1.33 -10.85
N GLY A 338 8.01 1.02 -11.33
CA GLY A 338 8.98 1.97 -11.89
C GLY A 338 10.21 2.13 -10.99
N LYS A 339 11.15 2.97 -11.42
CA LYS A 339 12.34 3.28 -10.63
C LYS A 339 11.93 4.10 -9.40
N LEU A 340 12.38 3.76 -8.19
CA LEU A 340 12.06 4.49 -6.95
C LEU A 340 13.32 5.10 -6.33
N GLU A 341 13.18 6.31 -5.77
CA GLU A 341 14.19 6.99 -4.98
C GLU A 341 13.52 7.60 -3.75
N PHE A 342 14.24 7.61 -2.63
CA PHE A 342 13.70 8.03 -1.34
C PHE A 342 14.35 9.32 -0.87
N ASP A 343 13.58 10.16 -0.19
CA ASP A 343 14.09 11.31 0.54
C ASP A 343 14.66 10.90 1.92
N ALA A 344 15.14 11.89 2.69
CA ALA A 344 15.71 11.63 4.01
C ALA A 344 14.68 11.09 5.04
N LYS A 345 13.38 11.36 4.83
CA LYS A 345 12.28 10.93 5.69
C LYS A 345 11.84 9.50 5.39
N GLY A 346 12.18 8.97 4.20
CA GLY A 346 11.74 7.67 3.71
C GLY A 346 10.54 7.75 2.76
N ASP A 347 10.22 8.94 2.26
CA ASP A 347 9.17 9.14 1.25
C ASP A 347 9.74 8.97 -0.15
N ILE A 348 8.98 8.38 -1.08
CA ILE A 348 9.37 8.42 -2.50
C ILE A 348 9.39 9.86 -3.00
N LYS A 349 10.37 10.18 -3.86
CA LYS A 349 10.50 11.51 -4.46
C LYS A 349 9.49 11.78 -5.58
N GLN A 350 8.76 10.77 -6.01
CA GLN A 350 7.78 10.87 -7.09
C GLN A 350 6.44 11.38 -6.54
N LEU A 351 5.85 12.32 -7.27
CA LEU A 351 4.53 12.88 -7.00
C LEU A 351 3.66 12.60 -8.22
N ASP A 352 2.77 11.62 -8.13
CA ASP A 352 2.05 11.12 -9.31
C ASP A 352 0.58 10.78 -9.08
N TYR A 353 -0.04 11.24 -7.98
CA TYR A 353 -1.49 11.10 -7.82
C TYR A 353 -2.24 11.69 -9.01
N VAL A 354 -3.15 10.90 -9.55
CA VAL A 354 -4.11 11.26 -10.59
C VAL A 354 -5.52 10.97 -10.10
N VAL A 355 -6.53 11.42 -10.85
CA VAL A 355 -7.93 11.14 -10.54
C VAL A 355 -8.44 10.04 -11.45
N TYR A 356 -9.15 9.07 -10.89
CA TYR A 356 -9.84 7.98 -11.56
C TYR A 356 -11.35 8.17 -11.45
N LYS A 357 -12.09 7.58 -12.40
CA LYS A 357 -13.55 7.54 -12.43
C LYS A 357 -14.05 6.12 -12.61
N TRP A 358 -14.98 5.69 -11.76
CA TRP A 358 -15.70 4.43 -11.88
C TRP A 358 -16.78 4.47 -12.97
N ASP A 359 -16.89 3.39 -13.74
CA ASP A 359 -17.95 3.15 -14.72
C ASP A 359 -19.06 2.25 -14.15
N ALA A 360 -20.19 2.16 -14.87
CA ALA A 360 -21.33 1.33 -14.46
C ALA A 360 -21.05 -0.19 -14.44
N LYS A 361 -19.94 -0.63 -15.05
CA LYS A 361 -19.54 -2.04 -15.13
C LYS A 361 -18.58 -2.41 -14.01
N GLY A 362 -18.19 -1.48 -13.14
CA GLY A 362 -17.24 -1.73 -12.07
C GLY A 362 -15.79 -1.77 -12.55
N ASN A 363 -15.44 -1.01 -13.59
CA ASN A 363 -14.07 -0.67 -13.91
C ASN A 363 -13.82 0.80 -13.56
N TYR A 364 -12.55 1.18 -13.43
CA TYR A 364 -12.16 2.59 -13.33
C TYR A 364 -11.14 2.96 -14.40
N THR A 365 -11.19 4.20 -14.86
CA THR A 365 -10.23 4.77 -15.81
C THR A 365 -9.71 6.10 -15.31
N GLU A 366 -8.47 6.42 -15.68
CA GLU A 366 -7.89 7.72 -15.35
C GLU A 366 -8.66 8.83 -16.06
N VAL A 367 -8.96 9.90 -15.33
CA VAL A 367 -9.59 11.10 -15.85
C VAL A 367 -8.52 11.96 -16.49
N ASN A 368 -8.52 12.03 -17.82
CA ASN A 368 -7.55 12.84 -18.57
C ASN A 368 -7.55 14.32 -18.10
N PRO A 369 -6.39 14.93 -17.81
CA PRO A 369 -6.29 16.35 -17.45
C PRO A 369 -6.76 17.29 -18.58
N LYS A 370 -6.72 16.82 -19.83
CA LYS A 370 -7.22 17.50 -21.02
C LYS A 370 -8.59 16.88 -21.32
N GLY A 371 -9.66 17.59 -20.98
CA GLY A 371 -11.01 17.06 -20.79
C GLY A 371 -11.53 16.12 -21.89
N SER A 372 -12.38 15.20 -21.46
CA SER A 372 -13.38 14.55 -22.30
C SER A 372 -14.43 15.54 -22.79
#